data_AF-A0A6G3Z8J6-F1
#
_entry.id   AF-A0A6G3Z8J6-F1
#
_cell.length_a   1.000
_cell.length_b   1.000
_cell.length_c   1.000
_cell.angle_alpha   90.00
_cell.angle_beta   90.00
_cell.angle_gamma   90.00
#
_symmetry.space_group_name_H-M   'P 1'
#
loop_
_entity.id
_entity.type
_entity.pdbx_description
1 polymer ?
#
loop_
_entity_poly.entity_id
_entity_poly.type
_entity_poly.pdbx_seq_one_letter_code
_entity_poly.pdbx_strand_id
1 'polypeptide(L)'
;MFSPLDLLWALIGLVLTITATWLEIFIIGAPWATNATGIPIYSLGVSFQVGAVLMTACVAGKNAAALAQIAYVTLGLFLFEFFG
;
A
#
# COMPACT_ATOMS: atom_id res chain seq x y z
N MET A 1 -17.38 -15.98 -13.28
CA MET A 1 -16.23 -16.34 -14.14
C MET A 1 -15.28 -15.16 -14.07
N PHE A 2 -14.07 -15.32 -13.54
CA PHE A 2 -13.11 -14.21 -13.48
C PHE A 2 -12.60 -13.94 -14.90
N SER A 3 -12.67 -12.68 -15.34
CA SER A 3 -12.06 -12.31 -16.62
C SER A 3 -10.54 -12.38 -16.49
N PRO A 4 -9.80 -12.79 -17.53
CA PRO A 4 -8.33 -12.70 -17.53
C PRO A 4 -7.82 -11.30 -17.17
N LEU A 5 -8.61 -10.27 -17.51
CA LEU A 5 -8.30 -8.87 -17.18
C LEU A 5 -8.43 -8.59 -15.67
N ASP A 6 -9.39 -9.20 -14.97
CA ASP A 6 -9.55 -9.06 -13.52
C ASP A 6 -8.37 -9.69 -12.78
N LEU A 7 -7.86 -10.82 -13.29
CA LEU A 7 -6.68 -11.49 -12.75
C LEU A 7 -5.42 -10.64 -12.92
N LEU A 8 -5.24 -10.06 -14.10
CA LEU A 8 -4.10 -9.17 -14.38
C LEU A 8 -4.14 -7.94 -13.47
N TRP A 9 -5.31 -7.33 -13.31
CA TRP A 9 -5.49 -6.20 -12.40
C TRP A 9 -5.26 -6.56 -10.94
N ALA A 10 -5.69 -7.76 -10.51
CA ALA A 10 -5.44 -8.25 -9.17
C ALA A 10 -3.93 -8.44 -8.92
N LEU A 11 -3.18 -8.95 -9.90
CA LEU A 11 -1.72 -9.07 -9.83
C LEU A 11 -1.06 -7.69 -9.70
N ILE A 12 -1.47 -6.72 -10.53
CA ILE A 12 -0.97 -5.35 -10.45
C ILE A 12 -1.24 -4.76 -9.06
N GLY A 13 -2.44 -4.99 -8.52
CA GLY A 13 -2.79 -4.50 -7.19
C GLY A 13 -2.05 -5.17 -6.05
N LEU A 14 -1.75 -6.46 -6.19
CA LEU A 14 -0.90 -7.19 -5.26
C LEU A 14 0.53 -6.62 -5.26
N VAL A 15 1.12 -6.41 -6.44
CA VAL A 15 2.46 -5.82 -6.58
C VAL A 15 2.49 -4.41 -6.01
N LEU A 16 1.49 -3.58 -6.31
CA LEU A 16 1.36 -2.23 -5.74
C LEU A 16 1.27 -2.25 -4.20
N THR A 17 0.54 -3.21 -3.64
CA THR A 17 0.39 -3.33 -2.18
C THR A 17 1.72 -3.74 -1.55
N ILE A 18 2.43 -4.70 -2.14
CA ILE A 18 3.77 -5.13 -1.69
C ILE A 18 4.78 -3.99 -1.81
N THR A 19 4.84 -3.27 -2.93
CA THR A 19 5.82 -2.17 -3.07
C THR A 19 5.48 -1.01 -2.14
N ALA A 20 4.20 -0.77 -1.89
CA ALA A 20 3.75 0.26 -0.95
C ALA A 20 4.02 -0.08 0.52
N THR A 21 4.33 -1.33 0.90
CA THR A 21 4.76 -1.66 2.27
C THR A 21 6.09 -1.03 2.62
N TRP A 22 7.00 -0.98 1.63
CA TRP A 22 8.35 -0.43 1.78
C TRP A 22 8.38 1.11 1.67
N LEU A 23 7.27 1.72 1.26
CA LEU A 23 7.14 3.16 1.10
C LEU A 23 6.49 3.75 2.35
N GLU A 24 7.32 4.26 3.26
CA GLU A 24 6.84 4.94 4.47
C GLU A 24 6.38 6.38 4.14
N ILE A 25 5.31 6.81 4.80
CA ILE A 25 4.79 8.18 4.68
C ILE A 25 5.61 9.09 5.58
N PHE A 26 6.24 10.09 4.95
CA PHE A 26 6.94 11.17 5.63
C PHE A 26 6.10 12.44 5.56
N ILE A 27 5.91 13.10 6.70
CA ILE A 27 5.29 14.41 6.77
C ILE A 27 6.34 15.43 7.18
N ILE A 28 6.39 16.52 6.45
CA ILE A 28 7.15 17.71 6.85
C ILE A 28 6.44 18.40 8.01
N GLY A 29 7.18 18.64 9.08
CA GLY A 29 6.70 19.39 10.24
C GLY A 29 6.22 20.79 9.85
N ALA A 30 5.41 21.38 10.73
CA ALA A 30 4.81 22.68 10.49
C ALA A 30 5.85 23.75 10.09
N PRO A 31 5.60 24.54 9.02
CA PRO A 31 6.56 25.53 8.52
C PRO A 31 6.96 26.60 9.54
N TRP A 32 6.09 26.87 10.52
CA TRP A 32 6.32 27.83 11.60
C TRP A 32 7.13 27.27 12.78
N ALA A 33 7.36 25.95 12.83
CA ALA A 33 8.24 25.29 13.81
C ALA A 33 9.67 25.09 13.27
N THR A 34 10.07 25.92 12.31
CA THR A 34 11.40 25.92 11.72
C THR A 34 12.41 26.45 12.75
N ASN A 35 13.06 25.52 13.46
CA ASN A 35 14.28 25.85 14.19
C ASN A 35 15.41 26.07 13.18
N ALA A 36 16.46 26.81 13.59
CA ALA A 36 17.58 27.27 12.76
C ALA A 36 18.39 26.19 12.02
N THR A 37 17.99 24.92 12.10
CA THR A 37 18.65 23.73 11.55
C THR A 37 17.86 23.01 10.43
N GLY A 38 16.67 23.50 10.04
CA GLY A 38 15.93 22.98 8.87
C GLY A 38 14.49 22.53 9.16
N ILE A 39 13.78 22.07 8.12
CA ILE A 39 12.40 21.55 8.23
C ILE A 39 12.47 20.13 8.81
N PRO A 40 11.92 19.86 10.01
CA PRO A 40 11.93 18.52 10.57
C PRO A 40 11.02 17.60 9.75
N ILE A 41 11.57 16.47 9.27
CA ILE A 41 10.82 15.43 8.56
C ILE A 41 10.46 14.36 9.60
N TYR A 42 9.17 14.10 9.76
CA TYR A 42 8.66 13.07 10.66
C TYR A 42 8.19 11.86 9.87
N SER A 43 8.71 10.69 10.22
CA SER A 43 8.20 9.41 9.76
C SER A 43 6.90 9.10 10.51
N LEU A 44 5.79 8.88 9.78
CA LEU A 44 4.50 8.63 10.42
C LEU A 44 4.35 7.20 10.93
N GLY A 45 5.33 6.32 10.67
CA GLY A 45 5.25 4.89 11.00
C GLY A 45 4.18 4.13 10.23
N VAL A 46 3.62 4.75 9.18
CA VAL A 46 2.56 4.18 8.35
C VAL A 46 3.04 4.10 6.91
N SER A 47 2.87 2.92 6.29
CA SER A 47 3.21 2.68 4.89
C SER A 47 2.10 3.14 3.93
N PHE A 48 2.44 3.35 2.66
CA PHE A 48 1.48 3.76 1.63
C PHE A 48 0.52 2.65 1.15
N GLN A 49 0.47 1.51 1.87
CA GLN A 49 -0.30 0.31 1.53
C GLN A 49 -1.78 0.63 1.28
N VAL A 50 -2.40 1.45 2.14
CA VAL A 50 -3.82 1.83 2.01
C VAL A 50 -4.08 2.58 0.70
N GLY A 51 -3.13 3.41 0.26
CA GLY A 51 -3.22 4.11 -1.03
C GLY A 51 -3.21 3.16 -2.22
N ALA A 52 -2.39 2.10 -2.17
CA ALA A 52 -2.37 1.05 -3.18
C ALA A 52 -3.71 0.29 -3.25
N VAL A 53 -4.31 -0.03 -2.09
CA VAL A 53 -5.63 -0.71 -2.04
C VAL A 53 -6.73 0.17 -2.64
N LEU A 54 -6.76 1.46 -2.31
CA LEU A 54 -7.75 2.39 -2.86
C LEU A 54 -7.59 2.59 -4.37
N MET A 55 -6.36 2.80 -4.85
CA MET A 55 -6.10 2.98 -6.28
C MET A 55 -6.54 1.75 -7.08
N THR A 56 -6.24 0.55 -6.58
CA THR A 56 -6.62 -0.69 -7.25
C THR A 56 -8.13 -0.91 -7.23
N ALA A 57 -8.82 -0.58 -6.14
CA ALA A 57 -10.28 -0.61 -6.08
C ALA A 57 -10.94 0.38 -7.05
N CYS A 58 -10.40 1.59 -7.18
CA CYS A 58 -10.93 2.62 -8.07
C CYS A 58 -10.73 2.28 -9.55
N VAL A 59 -9.57 1.72 -9.92
CA VAL A 59 -9.23 1.50 -11.33
C VAL A 59 -9.65 0.11 -11.81
N ALA A 60 -9.43 -0.93 -11.00
CA ALA A 60 -9.73 -2.31 -11.37
C ALA A 60 -11.13 -2.79 -10.96
N GLY A 61 -11.82 -2.01 -10.12
CA GLY A 61 -13.11 -2.37 -9.57
C GLY A 61 -13.03 -3.37 -8.39
N LYS A 62 -14.19 -3.65 -7.80
CA LYS A 62 -14.28 -4.37 -6.51
C LYS A 62 -13.70 -5.79 -6.56
N ASN A 63 -13.87 -6.49 -7.68
CA ASN A 63 -13.55 -7.92 -7.77
C ASN A 63 -12.04 -8.14 -7.81
N ALA A 64 -11.33 -7.36 -8.64
CA ALA A 64 -9.88 -7.44 -8.75
C ALA A 64 -9.18 -6.94 -7.47
N ALA A 65 -9.71 -5.89 -6.84
CA ALA A 65 -9.18 -5.39 -5.58
C ALA A 65 -9.38 -6.40 -4.43
N ALA A 66 -10.56 -7.01 -4.31
CA ALA A 66 -10.79 -8.06 -3.32
C ALA A 66 -9.86 -9.26 -3.54
N LEU A 67 -9.66 -9.67 -4.80
CA LEU A 67 -8.75 -10.76 -5.14
C LEU A 67 -7.29 -10.41 -4.78
N ALA A 68 -6.85 -9.17 -5.05
CA ALA A 68 -5.52 -8.69 -4.68
C ALA A 68 -5.29 -8.70 -3.17
N GLN A 69 -6.28 -8.27 -2.38
CA GLN A 69 -6.18 -8.25 -0.93
C GLN A 69 -6.20 -9.66 -0.33
N ILE A 70 -7.05 -10.56 -0.83
CA ILE A 70 -7.04 -11.97 -0.41
C ILE A 70 -5.68 -12.59 -0.74
N ALA A 71 -5.17 -12.37 -1.95
CA ALA A 71 -3.85 -12.85 -2.36
C ALA A 71 -2.76 -12.30 -1.44
N TYR A 72 -2.80 -11.01 -1.10
CA TYR A 72 -1.83 -10.38 -0.21
C TYR A 72 -1.84 -10.98 1.20
N VAL A 73 -3.03 -11.16 1.79
CA VAL A 73 -3.17 -11.79 3.12
C VAL A 73 -2.74 -13.25 3.07
N THR A 74 -3.10 -14.01 2.03
CA THR A 74 -2.64 -15.39 1.89
C THR A 74 -1.13 -15.47 1.70
N LEU A 75 -0.54 -14.56 0.93
CA LEU A 75 0.91 -14.50 0.75
C LEU A 75 1.61 -14.17 2.07
N GLY A 76 1.07 -13.24 2.85
CA GLY A 76 1.52 -12.97 4.22
C GLY A 76 1.45 -14.25 5.06
N LEU A 77 0.28 -14.87 5.15
CA LEU A 77 0.04 -16.05 5.98
C LEU A 77 0.93 -17.26 5.65
N PHE A 78 1.25 -17.47 4.37
CA PHE A 78 2.06 -18.62 3.93
C PHE A 78 3.56 -18.34 3.85
N LEU A 79 3.97 -17.11 3.53
CA LEU A 79 5.36 -16.81 3.18
C LEU A 79 6.11 -16.06 4.29
N PHE A 80 5.39 -15.29 5.09
CA PHE A 80 5.93 -14.55 6.21
C PHE A 80 5.04 -14.83 7.43
N GLU A 81 5.42 -15.75 8.31
CA GLU A 81 4.84 -15.92 9.67
C GLU A 81 5.00 -14.66 10.56
N PHE A 82 5.17 -13.49 9.96
CA PHE A 82 5.42 -12.20 10.56
C PHE A 82 4.28 -11.24 10.23
N PHE A 83 3.15 -11.43 10.93
CA PHE A 83 2.33 -10.28 11.32
C PHE A 83 3.07 -9.60 12.49
N GLY A 84 4.04 -8.76 12.17
CA GLY A 84 4.73 -7.87 13.10
C GLY A 84 4.23 -6.45 12.90
#